data_AF-D6PD82-F1
#
_entry.id   AF-D6PD82-F1
#
_cell.length_a   1.000
_cell.length_b   1.000
_cell.length_c   1.000
_cell.angle_alpha   90.00
_cell.angle_beta   90.00
_cell.angle_gamma   90.00
#
_symmetry.space_group_name_H-M   'P 1'
#
loop_
_entity.id
_entity.type
_entity.pdbx_description
1 polymer ?
#
loop_
_entity_poly.entity_id
_entity_poly.type
_entity_poly.pdbx_seq_one_letter_code
_entity_poly.pdbx_strand_id
1 'polypeptide(L)' 'MALEEDIYEMYRDGPFDWFNPIDFMTSTLTGGPSGSWSEKTHSEKIFEISKQYPNLSINEVELFVSSQRKKEA' A
#
# COMPACT_ATOMS: atom_id res chain seq x y z
N MET A 1 7.68 15.48 -4.16
CA MET A 1 7.48 14.79 -5.46
C MET A 1 7.93 13.33 -5.41
N ALA A 2 9.07 12.98 -4.80
CA ALA A 2 9.47 11.57 -4.66
C ALA A 2 8.54 10.71 -3.77
N LEU A 3 8.08 11.24 -2.62
CA LEU A 3 7.23 10.47 -1.69
C LEU A 3 5.85 10.15 -2.26
N GLU A 4 5.21 11.10 -2.96
CA GLU A 4 3.89 10.88 -3.56
C GLU A 4 3.95 9.85 -4.69
N GLU A 5 5.03 9.87 -5.46
CA GLU A 5 5.31 8.93 -6.54
C GLU A 5 5.57 7.52 -5.98
N ASP A 6 6.41 7.40 -4.96
CA ASP A 6 6.69 6.14 -4.26
C ASP A 6 5.42 5.52 -3.64
N ILE A 7 4.58 6.34 -2.99
CA ILE A 7 3.26 5.91 -2.49
C ILE A 7 2.35 5.44 -3.62
N TYR A 8 2.38 6.11 -4.77
CA TYR A 8 1.56 5.74 -5.91
C TYR A 8 2.05 4.47 -6.61
N GLU A 9 3.36 4.28 -6.74
CA GLU A 9 3.97 3.04 -7.24
C GLU A 9 3.62 1.87 -6.32
N MET A 10 3.73 2.04 -5.01
CA MET A 10 3.31 1.04 -4.02
C MET A 10 1.80 0.74 -4.12
N TYR A 11 0.97 1.76 -4.36
CA TYR A 11 -0.46 1.58 -4.59
C TYR A 11 -0.75 0.76 -5.87
N ARG A 12 -0.03 1.04 -6.95
CA ARG A 12 -0.22 0.41 -8.27
C ARG A 12 0.31 -1.02 -8.28
N ASP A 13 1.60 -1.18 -7.99
CA ASP A 13 2.36 -2.42 -8.22
C ASP A 13 2.42 -3.30 -6.96
N GLY A 14 2.01 -2.74 -5.83
CA GLY A 14 2.14 -3.38 -4.53
C GLY A 14 3.41 -2.95 -3.83
N PRO A 15 3.52 -3.25 -2.54
CA PRO A 15 4.79 -3.11 -1.85
C PRO A 15 5.83 -3.94 -2.61
N PHE A 16 6.82 -3.27 -3.21
CA PHE A 16 8.02 -3.90 -3.74
C PHE A 16 8.58 -4.79 -2.65
N ASP A 17 8.46 -6.11 -2.82
CA ASP A 17 9.13 -7.22 -2.12
C ASP A 17 10.03 -6.85 -0.91
N TRP A 18 9.45 -6.24 0.12
CA TRP A 18 10.08 -6.00 1.42
C TRP A 18 9.58 -7.01 2.46
N PHE A 19 8.76 -7.98 2.01
CA PHE A 19 8.33 -9.16 2.77
C PHE A 19 9.54 -10.03 3.08
N ASN A 20 10.16 -9.69 4.20
CA ASN A 20 10.83 -10.58 5.11
C ASN A 20 10.12 -11.96 5.11
N PRO A 21 10.81 -13.10 4.93
CA PRO A 21 10.20 -14.44 4.85
C PRO A 21 9.33 -14.82 6.06
N ILE A 22 9.43 -14.07 7.16
CA ILE A 22 8.55 -14.17 8.32
C ILE A 22 7.09 -13.83 7.99
N ASP A 23 6.85 -12.92 7.05
CA ASP A 23 5.54 -12.30 6.87
C ASP A 23 4.61 -13.15 5.96
N PHE A 24 5.20 -14.04 5.14
CA PHE A 24 4.50 -15.18 4.51
C PHE A 24 4.02 -16.20 5.55
N MET A 25 4.87 -16.52 6.54
CA MET A 25 4.56 -17.52 7.58
C MET A 25 3.52 -17.01 8.58
N THR A 26 3.52 -15.72 8.91
CA THR A 26 2.52 -15.09 9.79
C THR A 26 1.18 -14.91 9.09
N SER A 27 1.12 -14.61 7.79
CA SER A 27 -0.15 -14.57 7.05
C SER A 27 -0.92 -15.89 7.11
N THR A 28 -0.22 -17.04 7.10
CA THR A 28 -0.84 -18.36 7.29
C THR A 28 -1.24 -18.70 8.72
N LEU A 29 -0.65 -18.06 9.75
CA LEU A 29 -0.86 -18.41 11.17
C LEU A 29 -1.71 -17.42 11.96
N THR A 30 -1.76 -16.14 11.56
CA THR A 30 -2.41 -15.07 12.33
C THR A 30 -3.49 -14.31 11.56
N GLY A 31 -3.87 -14.73 10.34
CA GLY A 31 -4.84 -14.00 9.53
C GLY A 31 -4.30 -12.67 9.01
N GLY A 32 -3.01 -12.64 8.64
CA GLY A 32 -2.40 -11.52 7.94
C GLY A 32 -3.07 -11.30 6.56
N PRO A 33 -2.80 -10.15 5.92
CA PRO A 33 -3.56 -9.64 4.76
C PRO A 33 -3.75 -10.71 3.67
N SER A 34 -4.87 -11.41 3.71
CA SER A 34 -5.19 -12.51 2.80
C SER A 34 -5.37 -11.98 1.38
N GLY A 35 -4.60 -12.50 0.43
CA GLY A 35 -4.78 -12.26 -1.01
C GLY A 35 -3.67 -11.45 -1.67
N SER A 36 -3.51 -11.67 -2.97
CA SER A 36 -2.57 -10.94 -3.81
C SER A 36 -2.86 -9.43 -3.76
N TRP A 37 -1.84 -8.58 -3.86
CA TRP A 37 -2.04 -7.12 -3.88
C TRP A 37 -3.06 -6.68 -4.95
N SER A 38 -3.08 -7.38 -6.09
CA SER A 38 -4.04 -7.17 -7.17
C SER A 38 -5.50 -7.43 -6.77
N GLU A 39 -5.73 -8.25 -5.74
CA GLU A 39 -7.06 -8.64 -5.25
C GLU A 39 -7.57 -7.74 -4.13
N LYS A 40 -6.69 -6.91 -3.53
CA LYS A 40 -7.07 -5.97 -2.47
C LYS A 40 -7.90 -4.83 -3.01
N THR A 41 -8.96 -4.50 -2.27
CA THR A 41 -9.75 -3.29 -2.51
C THR A 41 -8.89 -2.05 -2.30
N HIS A 42 -9.32 -0.93 -2.90
CA HIS A 42 -8.66 0.35 -2.75
C HIS A 42 -8.46 0.73 -1.27
N SER A 43 -9.49 0.59 -0.43
CA SER A 43 -9.40 0.89 1.01
C SER A 43 -8.39 0.02 1.75
N GLU A 44 -8.29 -1.27 1.40
CA GLU A 44 -7.27 -2.17 1.98
C GLU A 44 -5.86 -1.75 1.56
N LYS A 45 -5.66 -1.36 0.30
CA LYS A 45 -4.36 -0.87 -0.18
C LYS A 45 -3.93 0.39 0.57
N ILE A 46 -4.83 1.37 0.71
CA ILE A 46 -4.54 2.61 1.44
C ILE A 46 -4.23 2.32 2.91
N PHE A 47 -4.98 1.40 3.54
CA PHE A 47 -4.72 1.00 4.92
C PHE A 47 -3.34 0.35 5.07
N GLU A 48 -2.97 -0.60 4.20
CA GLU A 48 -1.65 -1.23 4.25
C GLU A 48 -0.50 -0.25 3.99
N ILE A 49 -0.66 0.69 3.05
CA ILE A 49 0.33 1.75 2.79
C ILE A 49 0.46 2.66 4.02
N SER A 50 -0.65 3.03 4.68
CA SER A 50 -0.61 3.90 5.86
C SER A 50 0.20 3.31 7.02
N LYS A 51 0.28 1.97 7.12
CA LYS A 51 1.14 1.31 8.12
C LYS A 51 2.63 1.52 7.84
N GLN A 52 3.02 1.69 6.58
CA GLN A 52 4.42 1.92 6.18
C GLN A 52 4.86 3.37 6.40
N TYR A 53 3.91 4.30 6.37
CA TYR A 53 4.14 5.72 6.56
C TYR A 53 3.43 6.18 7.83
N PRO A 54 3.91 5.80 9.03
CA PRO A 54 3.25 6.15 10.29
C PRO A 54 3.23 7.67 10.56
N ASN A 55 4.03 8.43 9.82
CA ASN A 55 4.06 9.89 9.81
C ASN A 55 2.99 10.52 8.91
N LEU A 56 2.23 9.72 8.16
CA LEU A 56 1.13 10.16 7.30
C LEU A 56 -0.20 9.60 7.83
N SER A 57 -1.23 10.43 7.79
CA SER A 57 -2.60 9.97 8.00
C SER A 57 -3.13 9.21 6.77
N ILE A 58 -4.14 8.35 7.00
CA ILE A 58 -4.86 7.65 5.92
C ILE A 58 -5.36 8.63 4.84
N ASN A 59 -5.86 9.80 5.26
CA ASN A 59 -6.34 10.83 4.34
C ASN A 59 -5.23 11.44 3.49
N GLU A 60 -4.02 11.57 4.03
CA GLU A 60 -2.86 12.07 3.26
C GLU A 60 -2.41 11.04 2.21
N VAL A 61 -2.39 9.75 2.57
CA VAL A 61 -2.10 8.67 1.62
C VAL A 61 -3.15 8.64 0.49
N GLU A 62 -4.43 8.75 0.84
CA GLU A 62 -5.55 8.84 -0.12
C GLU A 62 -5.39 10.03 -1.08
N LEU A 63 -5.03 11.21 -0.54
CA LEU A 63 -4.78 12.41 -1.32
C LEU A 63 -3.62 12.21 -2.30
N PHE A 64 -2.52 11.60 -1.86
CA PHE A 64 -1.37 11.35 -2.72
C PHE A 64 -1.71 10.40 -3.86
N VAL A 65 -2.38 9.29 -3.58
CA VAL A 65 -2.83 8.34 -4.61
C VAL A 65 -3.80 9.02 -5.59
N SER A 66 -4.79 9.76 -5.09
CA SER A 66 -5.75 10.47 -5.94
C SER A 66 -5.14 11.60 -6.76
N SER A 67 -4.11 12.27 -6.25
CA SER A 67 -3.42 13.36 -6.95
C SER A 67 -2.62 12.87 -8.15
N GLN A 68 -2.01 11.68 -8.06
CA GLN A 68 -1.24 11.07 -9.15
C GLN A 68 -2.15 10.48 -10.22
N ARG A 69 -3.26 9.83 -9.84
CA ARG A 69 -4.29 9.38 -10.81
C ARG A 69 -4.82 10.50 -11.70
N LYS A 70 -4.91 11.73 -11.19
CA LYS A 70 -5.35 12.91 -11.97
C LYS A 70 -4.27 13.44 -12.91
N LYS A 71 -2.99 13.16 -12.67
CA LYS A 71 -1.88 13.56 -13.54
C LYS A 71 -1.69 12.59 -14.71
N GLU A 72 -2.08 11.33 -14.54
CA GLU A 72 -1.97 10.29 -15.57
C GLU A 72 -3.21 10.16 -16.47
N ALA A 73 -4.31 10.85 -16.15
CA ALA A 73 -5.57 10.84 -16.90
C ALA A 73 -5.66 12.02 -17.88
#